data_AF-A0AAY5L6P5-F1
#
_entry.id   AF-A0AAY5L6P5-F1
#
_cell.length_a   1.000
_cell.length_b   1.000
_cell.length_c   1.000
_cell.angle_alpha   90.00
_cell.angle_beta   90.00
_cell.angle_gamma   90.00
#
_symmetry.space_group_name_H-M   'P 1'
#
loop_
_entity.id
_entity.type
_entity.pdbx_description
1 polymer ?
#
loop_
_entity_poly.entity_id
_entity_poly.type
_entity_poly.pdbx_seq_one_letter_code
_entity_poly.pdbx_strand_id
1 'polypeptide(L)'
;METPLCAWLHIRQYRSGAISIRSYRQSLTRSVQQDVLFSVDISCLGIPTIQWTFMSGMVSRDISSWQPGGLTNISEEYTDRVHTYSNGSMGLSDLRVQDAGFYVIRVSELSGSSRDAGFVLTVEEILYEDLQYLSVFTLVLAFLAGFLMLSMWLMDNAYRRLKAWNGRRQMPVNGETELQAL
;
A
#
# COMPACT_ATOMS: atom_id res chain seq x y z
N MET A 1 -32.80 -43.02 6.19
CA MET A 1 -31.42 -42.54 6.26
C MET A 1 -30.79 -42.86 4.93
N GLU A 2 -30.85 -41.93 3.98
CA GLU A 2 -30.26 -42.09 2.65
C GLU A 2 -29.57 -40.75 2.37
N THR A 3 -28.24 -40.76 2.31
CA THR A 3 -27.39 -39.59 2.11
C THR A 3 -27.42 -39.13 0.63
N PRO A 4 -27.42 -37.83 0.34
CA PRO A 4 -27.49 -37.32 -1.03
C PRO A 4 -26.13 -37.43 -1.73
N LEU A 5 -26.15 -38.03 -2.92
CA LEU A 5 -25.02 -38.09 -3.85
C LEU A 5 -24.63 -36.67 -4.29
N CYS A 6 -23.39 -36.30 -3.99
CA CYS A 6 -22.73 -35.09 -4.44
C CYS A 6 -22.75 -35.03 -5.97
N ALA A 7 -23.56 -34.12 -6.50
CA ALA A 7 -23.53 -33.69 -7.88
C ALA A 7 -22.19 -32.97 -8.13
N TRP A 8 -21.22 -33.71 -8.68
CA TRP A 8 -20.05 -33.12 -9.31
C TRP A 8 -20.54 -32.27 -10.48
N LEU A 9 -20.62 -30.95 -10.28
CA LEU A 9 -20.72 -29.96 -11.35
C LEU A 9 -19.45 -30.02 -12.18
N HIS A 10 -19.39 -30.97 -13.11
CA HIS A 10 -18.54 -30.85 -14.28
C HIS A 10 -19.04 -29.65 -15.07
N ILE A 11 -18.37 -28.52 -14.90
CA ILE A 11 -18.43 -27.41 -15.85
C ILE A 11 -18.06 -28.01 -17.20
N ARG A 12 -19.06 -28.22 -18.07
CA ARG A 12 -18.85 -28.51 -19.48
C ARG A 12 -18.06 -27.33 -20.05
N GLN A 13 -16.76 -27.52 -20.23
CA GLN A 13 -16.00 -26.73 -21.19
C GLN A 13 -16.54 -27.05 -22.58
N TYR A 14 -17.54 -26.29 -23.03
CA TYR A 14 -17.87 -26.22 -24.44
C TYR A 14 -16.67 -25.61 -25.17
N ARG A 15 -15.85 -26.50 -25.75
CA ARG A 15 -14.91 -26.19 -26.81
C ARG A 15 -15.71 -25.80 -28.05
N SER A 16 -16.13 -24.55 -28.12
CA SER A 16 -16.38 -23.86 -29.39
C SER A 16 -15.43 -22.67 -29.41
N GLY A 17 -14.28 -22.86 -30.05
CA GLY A 17 -13.10 -22.01 -29.93
C GLY A 17 -13.05 -20.92 -30.99
N ALA A 18 -13.86 -19.87 -30.84
CA ALA A 18 -13.64 -18.61 -31.56
C ALA A 18 -12.83 -17.61 -30.71
N ILE A 19 -13.07 -17.59 -29.39
CA ILE A 19 -12.44 -16.66 -28.45
C ILE A 19 -11.66 -17.44 -27.38
N SER A 20 -10.42 -17.02 -27.14
CA SER A 20 -9.60 -17.50 -26.02
C SER A 20 -9.04 -16.31 -25.23
N ILE A 21 -9.09 -16.40 -23.90
CA ILE A 21 -8.55 -15.40 -22.98
C ILE A 21 -7.50 -16.13 -22.16
N ARG A 22 -6.26 -15.67 -22.23
CA ARG A 22 -5.15 -16.18 -21.41
C ARG A 22 -4.80 -15.13 -20.37
N SER A 23 -4.73 -15.54 -19.11
CA SER A 23 -4.27 -14.71 -18.01
C SER A 23 -3.21 -15.46 -17.22
N TYR A 24 -2.17 -14.76 -16.79
CA TYR A 24 -1.08 -15.35 -16.03
C TYR A 24 -1.32 -15.24 -14.51
N ARG A 25 -1.89 -14.11 -14.06
CA ARG A 25 -2.22 -13.86 -12.66
C ARG A 25 -3.64 -13.32 -12.54
N GLN A 26 -4.46 -14.01 -11.78
CA GLN A 26 -5.85 -13.62 -11.52
C GLN A 26 -6.03 -12.99 -10.15
N SER A 27 -5.16 -13.28 -9.18
CA SER A 27 -5.14 -12.59 -7.88
C SER A 27 -3.99 -11.60 -7.86
N LEU A 28 -4.30 -10.34 -7.61
CA LEU A 28 -3.37 -9.22 -7.61
C LEU A 28 -3.46 -8.52 -6.25
N THR A 29 -2.31 -8.32 -5.61
CA THR A 29 -2.21 -7.53 -4.38
C THR A 29 -1.37 -6.31 -4.68
N ARG A 30 -1.92 -5.13 -4.41
CA ARG A 30 -1.25 -3.84 -4.60
C ARG A 30 -1.53 -2.92 -3.45
N SER A 31 -0.70 -1.90 -3.32
CA SER A 31 -0.90 -0.90 -2.29
C SER A 31 -1.72 0.28 -2.79
N VAL A 32 -2.29 1.04 -1.87
CA VAL A 32 -2.91 2.34 -2.15
C VAL A 32 -1.93 3.25 -2.90
N GLN A 33 -2.43 4.07 -3.83
CA GLN A 33 -1.69 4.98 -4.74
C GLN A 33 -0.74 4.30 -5.74
N GLN A 34 -0.63 2.97 -5.75
CA GLN A 34 0.09 2.26 -6.80
C GLN A 34 -0.81 2.01 -8.01
N ASP A 35 -0.19 1.58 -9.11
CA ASP A 35 -0.88 1.15 -10.31
C ASP A 35 -0.96 -0.38 -10.39
N VAL A 36 -2.00 -0.89 -11.04
CA VAL A 36 -2.17 -2.31 -11.33
C VAL A 36 -2.43 -2.54 -12.81
N LEU A 37 -1.86 -3.62 -13.33
CA LEU A 37 -2.13 -4.12 -14.68
C LEU A 37 -2.84 -5.46 -14.60
N PHE A 38 -4.07 -5.50 -15.08
CA PHE A 38 -4.80 -6.73 -15.34
C PHE A 38 -4.34 -7.30 -16.68
N SER A 39 -3.37 -8.21 -16.61
CA SER A 39 -2.73 -8.78 -17.80
C SER A 39 -3.57 -9.92 -18.39
N VAL A 40 -4.04 -9.70 -19.61
CA VAL A 40 -4.67 -10.70 -20.46
C VAL A 40 -4.08 -10.67 -21.87
N ASP A 41 -4.20 -11.82 -22.51
CA ASP A 41 -3.95 -12.00 -23.94
C ASP A 41 -5.19 -12.62 -24.57
N ILE A 42 -5.88 -11.84 -25.39
CA ILE A 42 -7.10 -12.24 -26.07
C ILE A 42 -6.75 -12.66 -27.50
N SER A 43 -7.17 -13.88 -27.87
CA SER A 43 -7.17 -14.33 -29.25
C SER A 43 -8.60 -14.50 -29.76
N CYS A 44 -8.94 -13.83 -30.85
CA CYS A 44 -10.23 -13.92 -31.53
C CYS A 44 -10.00 -13.98 -33.05
N LEU A 45 -10.89 -14.63 -33.80
CA LEU A 45 -10.81 -14.67 -35.27
C LEU A 45 -11.28 -13.37 -35.92
N GLY A 46 -12.28 -12.69 -35.34
CA GLY A 46 -12.75 -11.37 -35.75
C GLY A 46 -12.40 -10.26 -34.76
N ILE A 47 -13.13 -9.14 -34.82
CA ILE A 47 -12.93 -7.98 -33.94
C ILE A 47 -13.72 -8.20 -32.64
N PRO A 48 -13.04 -8.44 -31.50
CA PRO A 48 -13.74 -8.61 -30.24
C PRO A 48 -14.17 -7.26 -29.66
N THR A 49 -15.32 -7.26 -28.98
CA THR A 49 -15.70 -6.20 -28.04
C THR A 49 -15.27 -6.63 -26.65
N ILE A 50 -14.51 -5.77 -25.99
CA ILE A 50 -13.89 -6.02 -24.70
C ILE A 50 -14.58 -5.12 -23.68
N GLN A 51 -15.16 -5.72 -22.65
CA GLN A 51 -15.85 -5.02 -21.58
C GLN A 51 -15.26 -5.43 -20.24
N TRP A 52 -15.00 -4.45 -19.39
CA TRP A 52 -14.56 -4.65 -18.02
C TRP A 52 -15.61 -4.15 -17.04
N THR A 53 -15.90 -5.00 -16.06
CA THR A 53 -16.90 -4.74 -15.02
C THR A 53 -16.29 -4.98 -13.65
N PHE A 54 -16.51 -4.05 -12.73
CA PHE A 54 -16.17 -4.16 -11.32
C PHE A 54 -17.35 -4.71 -10.52
N MET A 55 -17.06 -5.63 -9.60
CA MET A 55 -18.04 -6.19 -8.67
C MET A 55 -17.48 -6.22 -7.25
N SER A 56 -18.23 -5.63 -6.33
CA SER A 56 -17.92 -5.68 -4.89
C SER A 56 -19.21 -5.81 -4.09
N GLY A 57 -19.36 -6.94 -3.39
CA GLY A 57 -20.58 -7.27 -2.65
C GLY A 57 -21.83 -7.30 -3.55
N MET A 58 -22.75 -6.34 -3.34
CA MET A 58 -23.97 -6.18 -4.13
C MET A 58 -23.85 -5.14 -5.27
N VAL A 59 -22.69 -4.49 -5.40
CA VAL A 59 -22.47 -3.43 -6.39
C VAL A 59 -21.78 -4.02 -7.62
N SER A 60 -22.35 -3.75 -8.79
CA SER A 60 -21.74 -4.04 -10.10
C SER A 60 -21.70 -2.76 -10.92
N ARG A 61 -20.55 -2.44 -11.51
CA ARG A 61 -20.33 -1.22 -12.29
C ARG A 61 -19.52 -1.52 -13.54
N ASP A 62 -19.93 -0.95 -14.67
CA ASP A 62 -19.13 -0.98 -15.88
C ASP A 62 -17.97 0.01 -15.77
N ILE A 63 -16.78 -0.47 -16.06
CA ILE A 63 -15.54 0.31 -16.01
C ILE A 63 -15.26 0.88 -17.40
N SER A 64 -15.22 0.00 -18.40
CA SER A 64 -14.89 0.37 -19.77
C SER A 64 -15.36 -0.68 -20.77
N SER A 65 -15.61 -0.24 -22.00
CA SER A 65 -15.99 -1.07 -23.14
C SER A 65 -15.36 -0.53 -24.42
N TRP A 66 -14.60 -1.36 -25.13
CA TRP A 66 -13.89 -0.94 -26.34
C TRP A 66 -13.69 -2.07 -27.33
N GLN A 67 -13.29 -1.70 -28.54
CA GLN A 67 -12.84 -2.61 -29.58
C GLN A 67 -11.40 -2.26 -29.97
N PRO A 68 -10.53 -3.25 -30.24
CA PRO A 68 -9.18 -2.97 -30.73
C PRO A 68 -9.21 -2.13 -32.02
N GLY A 69 -8.62 -0.93 -31.99
CA GLY A 69 -8.62 0.00 -33.12
C GLY A 69 -9.92 0.79 -33.32
N GLY A 70 -10.89 0.64 -32.40
CA GLY A 70 -12.16 1.37 -32.40
C GLY A 70 -12.24 2.45 -31.32
N LEU A 71 -13.48 2.86 -31.01
CA LEU A 71 -13.76 3.79 -29.92
C LEU A 71 -13.62 3.09 -28.56
N THR A 72 -13.00 3.80 -27.61
CA THR A 72 -12.90 3.37 -26.22
C THR A 72 -13.93 4.14 -25.38
N ASN A 73 -14.85 3.42 -24.75
CA ASN A 73 -15.79 3.99 -23.79
C ASN A 73 -15.31 3.67 -22.39
N ILE A 74 -15.11 4.70 -21.56
CA ILE A 74 -14.72 4.57 -20.15
C ILE A 74 -15.80 5.27 -19.32
N SER A 75 -16.20 4.65 -18.22
CA SER A 75 -17.16 5.24 -17.28
C SER A 75 -16.54 6.47 -16.59
N GLU A 76 -17.37 7.46 -16.26
CA GLU A 76 -16.93 8.75 -15.70
C GLU A 76 -16.11 8.56 -14.41
N GLU A 77 -16.51 7.64 -13.53
CA GLU A 77 -15.81 7.33 -12.27
C GLU A 77 -14.36 6.84 -12.49
N TYR A 78 -14.10 6.21 -13.63
CA TYR A 78 -12.83 5.60 -13.99
C TYR A 78 -12.06 6.39 -15.05
N THR A 79 -12.60 7.53 -15.47
CA THR A 79 -11.95 8.44 -16.41
C THR A 79 -10.64 8.93 -15.78
N ASP A 80 -9.60 9.06 -16.60
CA ASP A 80 -8.21 9.38 -16.22
C ASP A 80 -7.43 8.32 -15.44
N ARG A 81 -8.11 7.34 -14.84
CA ARG A 81 -7.47 6.26 -14.06
C ARG A 81 -7.31 4.96 -14.83
N VAL A 82 -8.18 4.70 -15.81
CA VAL A 82 -8.16 3.46 -16.59
C VAL A 82 -7.42 3.63 -17.90
N HIS A 83 -6.48 2.71 -18.15
CA HIS A 83 -5.77 2.60 -19.41
C HIS A 83 -6.15 1.29 -20.09
N THR A 84 -6.56 1.37 -21.36
CA THR A 84 -6.95 0.21 -22.16
C THR A 84 -5.83 -0.20 -23.11
N TYR A 85 -5.65 -1.50 -23.31
CA TYR A 85 -4.63 -2.04 -24.20
C TYR A 85 -5.27 -2.86 -25.32
N SER A 86 -4.60 -2.96 -26.46
CA SER A 86 -5.10 -3.67 -27.65
C SER A 86 -5.23 -5.18 -27.46
N ASN A 87 -4.43 -5.77 -26.57
CA ASN A 87 -4.53 -7.18 -26.17
C ASN A 87 -5.68 -7.47 -25.18
N GLY A 88 -6.43 -6.43 -24.79
CA GLY A 88 -7.51 -6.48 -23.81
C GLY A 88 -7.10 -6.33 -22.36
N SER A 89 -5.80 -6.17 -22.09
CA SER A 89 -5.33 -5.79 -20.76
C SER A 89 -5.91 -4.45 -20.36
N MET A 90 -6.03 -4.25 -19.05
CA MET A 90 -6.51 -3.00 -18.47
C MET A 90 -5.55 -2.58 -17.35
N GLY A 91 -5.08 -1.34 -17.40
CA GLY A 91 -4.38 -0.70 -16.32
C GLY A 91 -5.35 0.12 -15.47
N LEU A 92 -5.17 0.10 -14.16
CA LEU A 92 -5.87 0.99 -13.23
C LEU A 92 -4.82 1.69 -12.37
N SER A 93 -4.80 3.02 -12.45
CA SER A 93 -3.85 3.89 -11.76
C SER A 93 -4.49 4.54 -10.52
N ASP A 94 -3.65 5.09 -9.64
CA ASP A 94 -4.08 5.75 -8.39
C ASP A 94 -5.01 4.85 -7.56
N LEU A 95 -4.57 3.64 -7.20
CA LEU A 95 -5.41 2.68 -6.49
C LEU A 95 -5.91 3.22 -5.14
N ARG A 96 -7.19 2.99 -4.87
CA ARG A 96 -7.87 3.36 -3.64
C ARG A 96 -8.37 2.10 -2.94
N VAL A 97 -8.57 2.19 -1.63
CA VAL A 97 -9.08 1.07 -0.82
C VAL A 97 -10.43 0.54 -1.36
N GLN A 98 -11.26 1.44 -1.86
CA GLN A 98 -12.56 1.12 -2.47
C GLN A 98 -12.48 0.34 -3.79
N ASP A 99 -11.31 0.34 -4.45
CA ASP A 99 -11.10 -0.41 -5.69
C ASP A 99 -10.83 -1.91 -5.41
N ALA A 100 -10.68 -2.31 -4.14
CA ALA A 100 -10.58 -3.72 -3.79
C ALA A 100 -11.87 -4.46 -4.15
N GLY A 101 -11.76 -5.55 -4.89
CA GLY A 101 -12.92 -6.30 -5.36
C GLY A 101 -12.64 -7.27 -6.49
N PHE A 102 -13.70 -7.67 -7.17
CA PHE A 102 -13.66 -8.62 -8.27
C PHE A 102 -13.82 -7.89 -9.61
N TYR A 103 -12.93 -8.16 -10.54
CA TYR A 103 -12.91 -7.55 -11.87
C TYR A 103 -13.17 -8.64 -12.90
N VAL A 104 -14.14 -8.43 -13.78
CA VAL A 104 -14.46 -9.37 -14.86
C VAL A 104 -14.23 -8.71 -16.19
N ILE A 105 -13.48 -9.41 -17.04
CA ILE A 105 -13.42 -9.12 -18.46
C ILE A 105 -14.42 -10.01 -19.19
N ARG A 106 -15.26 -9.40 -20.01
CA ARG A 106 -16.12 -10.06 -20.98
C ARG A 106 -15.63 -9.73 -22.38
N VAL A 107 -15.40 -10.76 -23.17
CA VAL A 107 -14.99 -10.65 -24.56
C VAL A 107 -16.09 -11.26 -25.41
N SER A 108 -16.72 -10.45 -26.25
CA SER A 108 -17.78 -10.89 -27.15
C SER A 108 -17.43 -10.58 -28.60
N GLU A 109 -17.92 -11.40 -29.51
CA GLU A 109 -17.77 -11.21 -30.96
C GLU A 109 -19.15 -11.11 -31.62
N LEU A 110 -19.23 -10.42 -32.75
CA LEU A 110 -20.44 -10.30 -33.57
C LEU A 110 -21.05 -11.64 -33.99
N SER A 111 -20.23 -12.70 -34.03
CA SER A 111 -20.66 -14.08 -34.30
C SER A 111 -21.56 -14.68 -33.19
N GLY A 112 -21.69 -13.98 -32.07
CA GLY A 112 -22.43 -14.44 -30.88
C GLY A 112 -21.57 -15.24 -29.90
N SER A 113 -20.27 -15.42 -30.17
CA SER A 113 -19.35 -16.03 -29.21
C SER A 113 -19.03 -15.05 -28.08
N SER A 114 -19.03 -15.54 -26.83
CA SER A 114 -18.56 -14.77 -25.68
C SER A 114 -17.75 -15.63 -24.71
N ARG A 115 -16.79 -15.00 -24.04
CA ARG A 115 -15.92 -15.57 -23.00
C ARG A 115 -15.74 -14.56 -21.90
N ASP A 116 -15.75 -15.02 -20.66
CA ASP A 116 -15.51 -14.20 -19.49
C ASP A 116 -14.28 -14.72 -18.72
N ALA A 117 -13.51 -13.82 -18.10
CA ALA A 117 -12.45 -14.16 -17.15
C ALA A 117 -12.48 -13.22 -15.94
N GLY A 118 -12.16 -13.76 -14.76
CA GLY A 118 -12.21 -13.02 -13.50
C GLY A 118 -10.83 -12.77 -12.89
N PHE A 119 -10.74 -11.65 -12.17
CA PHE A 119 -9.58 -11.19 -11.42
C PHE A 119 -10.03 -10.71 -10.03
N VAL A 120 -9.17 -10.89 -9.04
CA VAL A 120 -9.34 -10.38 -7.68
C VAL A 120 -8.25 -9.35 -7.45
N LEU A 121 -8.64 -8.15 -7.04
CA LEU A 121 -7.73 -7.12 -6.59
C LEU A 121 -7.87 -6.94 -5.08
N THR A 122 -6.77 -7.13 -4.36
CA THR A 122 -6.63 -6.77 -2.96
C THR A 122 -5.79 -5.50 -2.88
N VAL A 123 -6.34 -4.47 -2.22
CA VAL A 123 -5.64 -3.21 -1.98
C VAL A 123 -5.23 -3.14 -0.52
N GLU A 124 -3.92 -3.05 -0.26
CA GLU A 124 -3.34 -2.93 1.08
C GLU A 124 -2.97 -1.48 1.38
N GLU A 125 -3.30 -1.00 2.58
CA GLU A 125 -2.80 0.27 3.09
C GLU A 125 -1.35 0.08 3.56
N ILE A 126 -0.39 0.80 2.96
CA ILE A 126 0.99 0.77 3.42
C ILE A 126 1.10 1.65 4.67
N LEU A 127 1.08 1.02 5.84
CA LEU A 127 1.36 1.69 7.12
C LEU A 127 2.87 1.92 7.37
N TYR A 128 3.74 1.47 6.45
CA TYR A 128 5.19 1.36 6.69
C TYR A 128 5.94 2.69 6.69
N GLU A 129 5.47 3.71 5.96
CA GLU A 129 6.16 5.01 5.94
C GLU A 129 6.02 5.75 7.28
N ASP A 130 4.83 5.69 7.89
CA ASP A 130 4.57 6.37 9.16
C ASP A 130 5.33 5.72 10.34
N LEU A 131 5.42 4.39 10.39
CA LEU A 131 6.15 3.70 11.45
C LEU A 131 7.66 3.98 11.41
N GLN A 132 8.25 4.01 10.21
CA GLN A 132 9.67 4.31 10.06
C GLN A 132 9.96 5.77 10.46
N TYR A 133 9.08 6.70 10.08
CA TYR A 133 9.21 8.10 10.45
C TYR A 133 9.13 8.30 11.97
N LEU A 134 8.18 7.64 12.63
CA LEU A 134 8.03 7.64 14.10
C LEU A 134 9.27 7.04 14.80
N SER A 135 9.82 5.94 14.26
CA SER A 135 11.02 5.32 14.81
C SER A 135 12.24 6.24 14.72
N VAL A 136 12.47 6.89 13.57
CA VAL A 136 13.59 7.83 13.41
C VAL A 136 13.40 9.05 14.31
N PHE A 137 12.20 9.61 14.36
CA PHE A 137 11.89 10.77 15.19
C PHE A 137 12.09 10.49 16.68
N THR A 138 11.64 9.33 17.17
CA THR A 138 11.84 8.93 18.58
C THR A 138 13.31 8.69 18.90
N LEU A 139 14.10 8.12 17.98
CA LEU A 139 15.54 7.95 18.15
C LEU A 139 16.25 9.31 18.29
N VAL A 140 15.93 10.27 17.42
CA VAL A 140 16.48 11.64 17.48
C VAL A 140 16.12 12.32 18.80
N LEU A 141 14.87 12.22 19.24
CA LEU A 141 14.42 12.75 20.53
C LEU A 141 15.15 12.11 21.71
N ALA A 142 15.37 10.80 21.70
CA ALA A 142 16.08 10.09 22.75
C ALA A 142 17.54 10.55 22.85
N PHE A 143 18.23 10.73 21.72
CA PHE A 143 19.58 11.29 21.69
C PHE A 143 19.62 12.72 22.22
N LEU A 144 18.68 13.57 21.78
CA LEU A 144 18.61 14.96 22.23
C LEU A 144 18.35 15.05 23.74
N ALA A 145 17.43 14.23 24.26
CA ALA A 145 17.15 14.15 25.69
C ALA A 145 18.38 13.66 26.49
N GLY A 146 19.07 12.62 26.00
CA GLY A 146 20.30 12.12 26.60
C GLY A 146 21.39 13.20 26.67
N PHE A 147 21.58 13.94 25.59
CA PHE A 147 22.54 15.05 25.54
C PHE A 147 22.20 16.17 26.52
N LEU A 148 20.92 16.56 26.61
CA LEU A 148 20.45 17.57 27.56
C LEU A 148 20.61 17.13 29.02
N MET A 149 20.30 15.87 29.33
CA MET A 149 20.51 15.32 30.68
C MET A 149 22.00 15.31 31.06
N LEU A 150 22.87 14.91 30.13
CA LEU A 150 24.31 14.89 30.34
C LEU A 150 24.87 16.30 30.54
N SER A 151 24.40 17.29 29.77
CA SER A 151 24.83 18.67 29.91
C SER A 151 24.38 19.28 31.23
N MET A 152 23.13 19.06 31.66
CA MET A 152 22.65 19.47 32.98
C MET A 152 23.50 18.87 34.11
N TRP A 153 23.82 17.58 34.03
CA TRP A 153 24.64 16.91 35.03
C TRP A 153 26.07 17.45 35.08
N LEU A 154 26.68 17.71 33.93
CA LEU A 154 28.01 18.33 33.84
C LEU A 154 27.99 19.75 34.42
N MET A 155 26.97 20.54 34.11
CA MET A 155 26.80 21.89 34.66
C MET A 155 26.62 21.88 36.18
N ASP A 156 25.79 20.99 36.71
CA ASP A 156 25.59 20.87 38.15
C ASP A 156 26.87 20.43 38.88
N ASN A 157 27.59 19.44 38.34
CA ASN A 157 28.86 19.00 38.91
C ASN A 157 29.93 20.11 38.84
N ALA A 158 30.01 20.85 37.75
CA ALA A 158 30.92 21.98 37.60
C ALA A 158 30.57 23.11 38.59
N TYR A 159 29.28 23.43 38.72
CA TYR A 159 28.79 24.42 39.68
C TYR A 159 29.14 24.03 41.13
N ARG A 160 28.87 22.77 41.51
CA ARG A 160 29.23 22.25 42.84
C ARG A 160 30.74 22.31 43.10
N ARG A 161 31.58 21.98 42.11
CA ARG A 161 33.04 22.10 42.20
C ARG A 161 33.50 23.55 42.36
N LEU A 162 32.98 24.48 41.57
CA LEU A 162 33.29 25.91 41.67
C LEU A 162 32.92 26.48 43.04
N LYS A 163 31.73 26.15 43.55
CA LYS A 163 31.29 26.57 44.88
C LYS A 163 32.20 26.02 45.98
N ALA A 164 32.60 24.76 45.90
CA ALA A 164 33.53 24.15 46.85
C ALA A 164 34.93 24.78 46.80
N TRP A 165 35.39 25.17 45.61
CA TRP A 165 36.69 25.83 45.44
C TRP A 165 36.69 27.27 45.96
N ASN A 166 35.65 28.05 45.71
CA ASN A 166 35.48 29.38 46.28
C ASN A 166 35.35 29.33 47.81
N GLY A 167 34.65 28.33 48.37
CA GLY A 167 34.58 28.14 49.82
C GLY A 167 35.94 27.84 50.46
N ARG A 168 36.81 27.06 49.79
CA ARG A 168 38.18 26.81 50.26
C ARG A 168 39.09 28.04 50.17
N ARG A 169 38.87 28.92 49.19
CA ARG A 169 39.59 30.21 49.08
C ARG A 169 39.16 31.22 50.15
N GLN A 170 38.03 31.00 50.82
CA GLN A 170 37.51 31.87 51.90
C GLN A 170 37.80 31.35 53.33
N MET A 171 38.56 30.25 53.52
CA MET A 171 39.04 29.89 54.85
C MET A 171 40.13 30.88 55.31
N PRO A 172 40.05 31.41 56.54
CA PRO A 172 40.84 32.55 56.98
C PRO A 172 42.31 32.17 57.19
N VAL A 173 43.20 32.93 56.56
CA VAL A 173 44.56 33.16 57.07
C VAL A 173 44.42 33.99 58.35
N ASN A 174 44.11 33.35 59.46
CA ASN A 174 44.28 33.88 60.83
C ASN A 174 44.08 32.73 61.81
N GLY A 175 45.11 31.89 61.93
CA GLY A 175 45.18 30.80 62.89
C GLY A 175 46.55 30.70 63.58
N GLU A 176 47.34 31.78 63.56
CA GLU A 176 48.68 31.79 64.15
C GLU A 176 49.01 33.17 64.76
N THR A 177 48.30 33.57 65.81
CA THR A 177 48.86 34.44 66.86
C THR A 177 47.96 34.35 68.07
N GLU A 178 48.57 34.25 69.26
CA GLU A 178 47.97 34.24 70.62
C GLU A 178 47.92 32.88 71.33
N LEU A 179 49.07 32.20 71.36
CA LEU A 179 49.49 31.36 72.49
C LEU A 179 50.77 31.95 73.07
N GLN A 180 50.67 33.11 73.74
CA GLN A 180 51.65 33.57 74.74
C GLN A 180 51.13 34.85 75.42
N ALA A 181 50.51 34.68 76.58
CA ALA A 181 50.56 35.67 77.65
C ALA A 181 50.81 34.90 78.95
N LEU A 182 52.03 35.10 79.46
CA LEU A 182 52.49 34.73 80.80
C LEU A 182 51.74 35.55 81.87
#